data_AF-A9B995-F1
#
_entry.id   AF-A9B995-F1
#
_cell.length_a   1.000
_cell.length_b   1.000
_cell.length_c   1.000
_cell.angle_alpha   90.00
_cell.angle_beta   90.00
_cell.angle_gamma   90.00
#
_symmetry.space_group_name_H-M   'P 1'
#
loop_
_entity.id
_entity.type
_entity.pdbx_description
1 polymer ?
#
loop_
_entity_poly.entity_id
_entity_poly.type
_entity_poly.pdbx_seq_one_letter_code
_entity_poly.pdbx_strand_id
1 'polypeptide(L)'
;MSNDAQIVTLYQTIAALDDQIANLNTEREQARTILSSLVEAQGGKVVLEGIATMEITRPTMVASYDRAGLEDLVRKLVANGRGGIAEMIEKQRKQHHRAGSLRIIKVKGNCVG
;
A
#
# COMPACT_ATOMS: atom_id res chain seq x y z
N MET A 1 11.02 -43.54 -15.78
CA MET A 1 11.13 -43.37 -14.31
C MET A 1 10.25 -42.18 -13.96
N SER A 2 9.30 -42.34 -13.02
CA SER A 2 8.29 -41.30 -12.76
C SER A 2 8.91 -40.15 -11.97
N ASN A 3 8.64 -38.91 -12.39
CA ASN A 3 9.16 -37.70 -11.75
C ASN A 3 8.42 -37.37 -10.44
N ASP A 4 7.41 -38.16 -10.07
CA ASP A 4 6.52 -37.90 -8.93
C ASP A 4 7.27 -37.74 -7.61
N ALA A 5 8.31 -38.54 -7.38
CA ALA A 5 9.11 -38.43 -6.16
C ALA A 5 9.84 -37.08 -6.07
N GLN A 6 10.39 -36.58 -7.19
CA GLN A 6 11.05 -35.27 -7.24
C GLN A 6 10.06 -34.12 -7.04
N ILE A 7 8.87 -34.24 -7.62
CA ILE A 7 7.80 -33.25 -7.46
C ILE A 7 7.38 -33.15 -5.98
N VAL A 8 7.19 -34.28 -5.30
CA VAL A 8 6.82 -34.30 -3.87
C VAL A 8 7.92 -33.67 -3.01
N THR A 9 9.19 -33.99 -3.25
CA THR A 9 10.31 -33.38 -2.51
C THR A 9 10.38 -31.87 -2.70
N LEU A 10 10.22 -31.39 -3.95
CA LEU A 10 10.24 -29.96 -4.23
C LEU A 10 9.04 -29.25 -3.61
N TYR A 11 7.84 -29.84 -3.66
CA TYR A 11 6.65 -29.29 -3.01
C TYR A 11 6.84 -29.14 -1.49
N GLN A 12 7.36 -30.18 -0.82
CA GLN A 12 7.65 -30.12 0.62
C GLN A 12 8.71 -29.06 0.95
N THR A 13 9.72 -28.92 0.10
CA THR A 13 10.75 -27.89 0.27
C THR A 13 10.17 -26.48 0.15
N ILE A 14 9.30 -26.26 -0.83
CA ILE A 14 8.61 -24.97 -1.02
C ILE A 14 7.73 -24.66 0.20
N ALA A 15 6.92 -25.62 0.67
CA ALA A 15 6.08 -25.42 1.84
C ALA A 15 6.89 -25.04 3.09
N ALA A 16 8.01 -25.72 3.34
CA ALA A 16 8.90 -25.40 4.46
C ALA A 16 9.53 -24.00 4.34
N LEU A 17 9.86 -23.55 3.12
CA LEU A 17 10.37 -22.20 2.88
C LEU A 17 9.28 -21.15 3.09
N ASP A 18 8.05 -21.42 2.66
CA ASP A 18 6.91 -20.52 2.87
C ASP A 18 6.62 -20.32 4.36
N ASP A 19 6.69 -21.40 5.16
CA ASP A 19 6.56 -21.32 6.62
C ASP A 19 7.66 -20.46 7.26
N GLN A 20 8.91 -20.63 6.81
CA GLN A 20 10.03 -19.79 7.29
C GLN A 20 9.83 -18.31 6.93
N ILE A 21 9.36 -18.02 5.71
CA ILE A 21 9.07 -16.66 5.26
C ILE A 21 7.94 -16.07 6.11
N ALA A 22 6.88 -16.83 6.40
CA ALA A 22 5.79 -16.38 7.25
C ALA A 22 6.27 -16.00 8.66
N ASN A 23 7.14 -16.82 9.25
CA ASN A 23 7.74 -16.54 10.57
C ASN A 23 8.61 -15.28 10.55
N LEU A 24 9.52 -15.16 9.57
CA LEU A 24 10.37 -13.97 9.43
C LEU A 24 9.57 -12.69 9.17
N ASN A 25 8.47 -12.78 8.41
CA ASN A 25 7.58 -11.64 8.22
C ASN A 25 6.88 -11.23 9.52
N THR A 26 6.51 -12.20 10.36
CA THR A 26 5.92 -11.94 11.68
C THR A 26 6.93 -11.25 12.59
N GLU A 27 8.16 -11.77 12.69
CA GLU A 27 9.24 -11.17 13.47
C GLU A 27 9.57 -9.76 12.98
N ARG A 28 9.64 -9.56 11.66
CA ARG A 28 9.85 -8.24 11.04
C ARG A 28 8.75 -7.25 11.43
N GLU A 29 7.49 -7.67 11.43
CA GLU A 29 6.38 -6.78 11.78
C GLU A 29 6.35 -6.46 13.28
N GLN A 30 6.72 -7.41 14.14
CA GLN A 30 6.92 -7.16 15.56
C GLN A 30 8.04 -6.14 15.80
N ALA A 31 9.20 -6.31 15.16
CA ALA A 31 10.31 -5.37 15.25
C ALA A 31 9.90 -3.96 14.75
N ARG A 32 9.12 -3.89 13.68
CA ARG A 32 8.58 -2.63 13.15
C ARG A 32 7.60 -1.95 14.11
N THR A 33 6.76 -2.73 14.78
CA THR A 33 5.82 -2.24 15.79
C THR A 33 6.58 -1.65 16.99
N ILE A 34 7.59 -2.36 17.49
CA ILE A 34 8.46 -1.89 18.57
C ILE A 34 9.21 -0.62 18.14
N LEU A 35 9.74 -0.59 16.91
CA LEU A 35 10.45 0.58 16.41
C LEU A 35 9.52 1.80 16.31
N SER A 36 8.28 1.58 15.86
CA SER A 36 7.27 2.64 15.78
C SER A 36 6.95 3.19 17.16
N SER A 37 6.73 2.34 18.17
CA SER A 37 6.44 2.81 19.53
C SER A 37 7.61 3.59 20.15
N LEU A 38 8.85 3.19 19.87
CA LEU A 38 10.05 3.92 20.30
C LEU A 38 10.15 5.30 19.65
N VAL A 39 9.89 5.41 18.35
CA VAL A 39 9.89 6.70 17.63
C VAL A 39 8.75 7.60 18.12
N GLU A 40 7.59 7.02 18.44
CA GLU A 40 6.44 7.73 19.01
C GLU A 40 6.78 8.31 20.39
N ALA A 41 7.41 7.51 21.27
CA ALA A 41 7.86 7.94 22.59
C ALA A 41 8.90 9.08 22.52
N GLN A 42 9.66 9.17 21.42
CA GLN A 42 10.63 10.25 21.17
C GLN A 42 10.01 11.49 20.49
N GLY A 43 8.68 11.58 20.40
CA GLY A 43 7.98 12.75 19.84
C GLY A 43 7.63 12.62 18.35
N GLY A 44 7.71 11.41 17.79
CA GLY A 44 7.29 11.09 16.43
C GLY A 44 8.35 11.35 15.36
N LYS A 45 9.56 11.79 15.73
CA LYS A 45 10.68 11.94 14.80
C LYS A 45 12.01 11.63 15.48
N VAL A 46 12.79 10.75 14.87
CA VAL A 46 14.12 10.32 15.34
C VAL A 46 15.10 10.37 14.19
N VAL A 47 16.27 10.97 14.42
CA VAL A 47 17.38 10.99 13.47
C VAL A 47 18.49 10.12 14.03
N LEU A 48 18.85 9.06 13.32
CA LEU A 48 20.03 8.25 13.59
C LEU A 48 21.12 8.67 12.61
N GLU A 49 22.08 9.46 13.09
CA GLU A 49 23.18 9.99 12.28
C GLU A 49 23.92 8.87 11.54
N GLY A 50 24.10 9.05 10.22
CA GLY A 50 24.77 8.06 9.35
C GLY A 50 23.98 6.79 9.04
N ILE A 51 22.76 6.62 9.58
CA ILE A 51 21.95 5.40 9.41
C ILE A 51 20.62 5.71 8.71
N ALA A 52 19.74 6.48 9.37
CA ALA A 52 18.37 6.72 8.88
C ALA A 52 17.69 7.87 9.63
N THR A 53 16.68 8.48 9.01
CA THR A 53 15.70 9.32 9.70
C THR A 53 14.36 8.60 9.73
N MET A 54 13.73 8.54 10.90
CA MET A 54 12.45 7.89 11.15
C MET A 54 11.44 8.94 11.59
N GLU A 55 10.28 8.99 10.92
CA GLU A 55 9.22 9.96 11.23
C GLU A 55 7.86 9.25 11.16
N ILE A 56 7.08 9.36 12.24
CA ILE A 56 5.72 8.83 12.30
C ILE A 56 4.80 9.85 11.64
N THR A 57 4.43 9.53 10.40
CA THR A 57 3.40 10.29 9.70
C THR A 57 2.06 10.00 10.37
N ARG A 58 1.51 11.00 11.07
CA ARG A 58 0.19 10.89 11.69
C ARG A 58 -0.85 10.51 10.62
N PRO A 59 -1.81 9.61 10.93
CA PRO A 59 -2.87 9.25 9.99
C PRO A 59 -3.60 10.52 9.55
N THR A 60 -3.45 10.87 8.28
CA THR A 60 -4.16 12.01 7.68
C THR A 60 -5.41 11.45 7.03
N MET A 61 -6.59 11.79 7.57
CA MET A 61 -7.85 11.44 6.92
C MET A 61 -7.99 12.27 5.64
N VAL A 62 -7.86 11.60 4.49
CA VAL A 62 -8.23 12.17 3.21
C VAL A 62 -9.71 11.89 3.02
N ALA A 63 -10.57 12.89 3.27
CA ALA A 63 -11.98 12.79 2.93
C ALA A 63 -12.13 12.73 1.41
N SER A 64 -12.44 11.54 0.89
CA SER A 64 -12.83 11.35 -0.50
C SER A 64 -14.35 11.20 -0.57
N TYR A 65 -14.96 11.86 -1.54
CA TYR A 65 -16.39 11.70 -1.77
C TYR A 65 -16.68 10.37 -2.47
N ASP A 66 -17.76 9.70 -2.08
CA ASP A 66 -18.28 8.57 -2.83
C ASP A 66 -18.70 9.04 -4.24
N ARG A 67 -18.08 8.43 -5.24
CA ARG A 67 -18.31 8.75 -6.64
C ARG A 67 -19.74 8.43 -7.06
N ALA A 68 -20.31 7.32 -6.58
CA ALA A 68 -21.65 6.92 -6.96
C ALA A 68 -22.69 7.91 -6.39
N GLY A 69 -22.54 8.28 -5.11
CA GLY A 69 -23.37 9.30 -4.49
C GLY A 69 -23.28 10.68 -5.16
N LEU A 70 -22.07 11.11 -5.58
CA LEU A 70 -21.91 12.37 -6.32
C LEU A 70 -22.59 12.35 -7.69
N GLU A 71 -22.46 11.26 -8.46
CA GLU A 71 -23.09 11.13 -9.77
C GLU A 71 -24.63 11.11 -9.66
N ASP A 72 -25.18 10.45 -8.63
CA ASP A 72 -26.61 10.50 -8.34
C ASP A 72 -27.10 11.90 -7.96
N LEU A 73 -26.32 12.64 -7.16
CA LEU A 73 -26.63 14.00 -6.77
C LEU A 73 -26.62 14.97 -7.96
N VAL A 74 -25.67 14.81 -8.89
CA VAL A 74 -25.63 15.55 -10.16
C VAL A 74 -26.90 15.26 -10.99
N ARG A 75 -27.32 14.00 -11.11
CA ARG A 75 -28.56 13.64 -11.82
C ARG A 75 -29.80 14.26 -11.17
N LYS A 76 -29.87 14.24 -9.84
CA LYS A 76 -30.96 14.89 -9.08
C LYS A 76 -30.97 16.41 -9.27
N LEU A 77 -29.82 17.06 -9.38
CA LEU A 77 -29.74 18.50 -9.65
C LEU A 77 -30.27 18.84 -11.04
N VAL A 78 -29.94 18.04 -12.06
CA VAL A 78 -30.50 18.20 -13.41
C VAL A 78 -32.00 17.98 -13.41
N ALA A 79 -32.49 16.91 -12.77
CA ALA A 79 -33.91 16.59 -12.71
C ALA A 79 -34.75 17.66 -12.00
N ASN A 80 -34.18 18.37 -11.03
CA ASN A 80 -34.83 19.47 -10.31
C ASN A 80 -34.63 20.84 -10.97
N GLY A 81 -34.23 20.90 -12.23
CA GLY A 81 -34.07 22.14 -13.00
C GLY A 81 -32.85 22.98 -12.60
N ARG A 82 -31.96 22.47 -11.76
CA ARG A 82 -30.70 23.13 -11.32
C ARG A 82 -29.51 22.71 -12.19
N GLY A 83 -29.73 22.63 -13.50
CA GLY A 83 -28.73 22.16 -14.48
C GLY A 83 -27.44 22.98 -14.49
N GLY A 84 -27.51 24.30 -14.23
CA GLY A 84 -26.32 25.14 -14.16
C GLY A 84 -25.35 24.74 -13.03
N ILE A 85 -25.86 24.29 -11.89
CA ILE A 85 -25.01 23.80 -10.78
C ILE A 85 -24.42 22.43 -11.14
N ALA A 86 -25.19 21.56 -11.78
CA ALA A 86 -24.71 20.26 -12.26
C ALA A 86 -23.56 20.42 -13.26
N GLU A 87 -23.66 21.37 -14.20
CA GLU A 87 -22.58 21.68 -15.15
C GLU A 87 -21.33 22.23 -14.45
N MET A 88 -21.47 23.08 -13.44
CA MET A 88 -20.35 23.58 -12.66
C MET A 88 -19.63 22.44 -11.91
N ILE A 89 -20.38 21.47 -11.40
CA ILE A 89 -19.82 20.29 -10.70
C ILE A 89 -19.07 19.38 -11.68
N GLU A 90 -19.64 19.09 -12.84
CA GLU A 90 -18.98 18.27 -13.87
C GLU A 90 -17.69 18.93 -14.39
N LYS A 91 -17.67 20.26 -14.55
CA LYS A 91 -16.44 21.00 -14.94
C LYS A 91 -15.28 20.86 -13.94
N GLN A 92 -15.57 20.57 -12.68
CA GLN A 92 -14.55 20.36 -11.63
C GLN A 92 -14.14 18.89 -11.50
N ARG A 93 -14.69 17.98 -12.30
CA ARG A 93 -14.38 16.55 -12.27
C ARG A 93 -12.94 16.30 -12.74
N LYS A 94 -12.02 16.12 -11.79
CA LYS A 94 -10.64 15.72 -12.06
C LYS A 94 -10.53 14.20 -12.13
N GLN A 95 -10.26 13.67 -13.32
CA GLN A 95 -9.98 12.25 -13.52
C GLN A 95 -8.49 11.98 -13.34
N HIS A 96 -8.10 11.42 -12.19
CA HIS A 96 -6.77 10.87 -12.02
C HIS A 96 -6.72 9.47 -12.62
N HIS A 97 -6.04 9.32 -13.75
CA HIS A 97 -5.69 8.00 -14.27
C HIS A 97 -4.65 7.39 -13.34
N ARG A 98 -5.06 6.42 -12.52
CA ARG A 98 -4.11 5.48 -11.93
C ARG A 98 -3.94 4.33 -12.91
N ALA A 99 -2.80 4.28 -13.59
CA ALA A 99 -2.37 3.05 -14.26
C ALA A 99 -2.30 1.94 -13.20
N GLY A 100 -2.91 0.79 -13.48
CA GLY A 100 -2.81 -0.39 -12.62
C GLY A 100 -1.35 -0.68 -12.29
N SER A 101 -1.04 -0.83 -11.00
CA SER A 101 0.33 -1.02 -10.55
C SER A 101 0.74 -2.49 -10.63
N LEU A 102 1.77 -2.78 -11.41
CA LEU A 102 2.83 -3.68 -10.97
C LEU A 102 4.15 -2.92 -11.12
N ARG A 103 4.76 -2.53 -10.00
CA ARG A 103 6.14 -2.01 -10.01
C ARG A 103 6.95 -2.79 -8.99
N ILE A 104 7.68 -3.78 -9.50
CA ILE A 104 8.80 -4.42 -8.81
C ILE A 104 10.05 -3.81 -9.41
N ILE A 105 10.82 -3.06 -8.61
CA ILE A 105 12.16 -2.63 -8.98
C ILE A 105 13.13 -3.35 -8.04
N LYS A 106 13.71 -4.46 -8.53
CA LYS A 106 14.92 -5.04 -7.93
C LYS A 106 16.09 -4.15 -8.32
N VAL A 107 16.85 -3.69 -7.33
CA VAL A 107 18.22 -3.24 -7.59
C VAL A 107 19.06 -4.52 -7.77
N LYS A 108 19.59 -4.73 -8.98
CA LYS A 108 20.66 -5.71 -9.20
C LYS A 108 21.85 -5.28 -8.34
N GLY A 109 22.31 -6.17 -7.47
CA GLY A 109 23.49 -5.93 -6.65
C GLY A 109 24.75 -5.71 -7.49
N ASN A 110 25.68 -4.93 -6.95
CA ASN A 110 27.09 -5.18 -7.17
C ASN A 110 27.58 -6.03 -6.00
N CYS A 111 27.66 -7.34 -6.23
CA CYS A 111 28.72 -8.13 -5.61
C CYS A 111 30.00 -7.81 -6.38
N VAL A 112 31.00 -7.27 -5.71
CA VAL A 112 32.41 -7.40 -6.12
C VAL A 112 33.23 -7.56 -4.84
N GLY A 113 33.92 -8.70 -4.74
CA GLY A 113 35.14 -8.90 -3.94
C GLY A 113 34.93 -9.17 -2.47
#